data_AF-A0A2E8JJQ3-F1
#
_entry.id   AF-A0A2E8JJQ3-F1
#
_cell.length_a   1.000
_cell.length_b   1.000
_cell.length_c   1.000
_cell.angle_alpha   90.00
_cell.angle_beta   90.00
_cell.angle_gamma   90.00
#
_symmetry.space_group_name_H-M   'P 1'
#
loop_
_entity.id
_entity.type
_entity.pdbx_description
1 polymer ?
#
loop_
_entity_poly.entity_id
_entity_poly.type
_entity_poly.pdbx_seq_one_letter_code
_entity_poly.pdbx_strand_id
1 'polypeptide(L)'
;EPGIASIPAESADAVTDRLMQPILAELALNEGDKVAVLVNGLGSTTLLELYLLHRRVAKVLDAQKVAIHHSWVGEYCTSLEMAGASVSLMKLDKDLQRWLDHPCDTPALRVGTGQNTVKQPVRHTSRQHAHIKEPKKRDKSGLDRSGQITPDVFRDMMAASAEAIFSQRNYLCELDGDLGDGDHGITMEIGWKAALALVEQTDHTATISELCEGIGQAFLDAVGASVGPLYASGFNAAGEAVGDRLNLDARAMIAWLDGMAQGITARGGAAVGDKTMIDAWEPAIAAATIRFEQGASVGDCLMAGAQGASTGANATTQMQSNRGRSKKLGKRSIGHKDPGAASAAIMITAWAETVQSL
;
A
#
# COMPACT_ATOMS: atom_id res chain seq x y z
N GLU A 1 -4.23 -10.50 -3.36
CA GLU A 1 -3.67 -11.53 -4.27
C GLU A 1 -4.35 -11.38 -5.63
N PRO A 2 -3.71 -11.65 -6.78
CA PRO A 2 -4.41 -11.51 -8.06
C PRO A 2 -5.53 -12.53 -8.19
N GLY A 3 -6.68 -12.06 -8.67
CA GLY A 3 -7.85 -12.90 -8.93
C GLY A 3 -7.65 -13.89 -10.07
N ILE A 4 -8.52 -14.90 -10.12
CA ILE A 4 -8.46 -16.02 -11.08
C ILE A 4 -8.83 -15.53 -12.50
N ALA A 5 -9.69 -14.52 -12.61
CA ALA A 5 -10.13 -13.93 -13.88
C ALA A 5 -10.55 -12.46 -13.69
N SER A 6 -10.50 -11.68 -14.77
CA SER A 6 -11.15 -10.37 -14.90
C SER A 6 -12.17 -10.44 -16.03
N ILE A 7 -13.37 -9.94 -15.78
CA ILE A 7 -14.51 -10.03 -16.70
C ILE A 7 -15.25 -8.69 -16.71
N PRO A 8 -16.02 -8.37 -17.79
CA PRO A 8 -16.93 -7.24 -17.78
C PRO A 8 -17.90 -7.32 -16.60
N ALA A 9 -18.34 -6.17 -16.09
CA ALA A 9 -19.30 -6.12 -15.00
C ALA A 9 -20.60 -6.88 -15.37
N GLU A 10 -20.99 -7.80 -14.51
CA GLU A 10 -22.22 -8.59 -14.65
C GLU A 10 -23.20 -8.28 -13.51
N SER A 11 -24.40 -8.85 -13.59
CA SER A 11 -25.35 -8.78 -12.47
C SER A 11 -24.82 -9.54 -11.25
N ALA A 12 -25.24 -9.13 -10.05
CA ALA A 12 -24.91 -9.83 -8.80
C ALA A 12 -25.27 -11.32 -8.84
N ASP A 13 -26.35 -11.68 -9.54
CA ASP A 13 -26.77 -13.08 -9.70
C ASP A 13 -25.76 -13.88 -10.55
N ALA A 14 -25.32 -13.33 -11.67
CA ALA A 14 -24.32 -13.96 -12.55
C ALA A 14 -22.96 -14.10 -11.84
N VAL A 15 -22.50 -13.06 -11.15
CA VAL A 15 -21.27 -13.11 -10.36
C VAL A 15 -21.36 -14.20 -9.29
N THR A 16 -22.49 -14.29 -8.58
CA THR A 16 -22.68 -15.30 -7.54
C THR A 16 -22.71 -16.72 -8.12
N ASP A 17 -23.36 -16.93 -9.28
CA ASP A 17 -23.38 -18.23 -9.95
C ASP A 17 -21.96 -18.69 -10.31
N ARG A 18 -21.13 -17.77 -10.82
CA ARG A 18 -19.73 -18.07 -11.13
C ARG A 18 -18.89 -18.39 -9.90
N LEU A 19 -19.13 -17.72 -8.77
CA LEU A 19 -18.46 -18.02 -7.50
C LEU A 19 -18.89 -19.38 -6.94
N MET A 20 -20.17 -19.70 -7.03
CA MET A 20 -20.74 -20.94 -6.50
C MET A 20 -20.35 -22.16 -7.31
N GLN A 21 -20.19 -22.05 -8.63
CA GLN A 21 -19.88 -23.18 -9.51
C GLN A 21 -18.66 -24.02 -9.06
N PRO A 22 -17.45 -23.44 -8.85
CA PRO A 22 -16.30 -24.21 -8.39
C PRO A 22 -16.50 -24.76 -6.96
N ILE A 23 -17.14 -23.99 -6.07
CA ILE A 23 -17.41 -24.40 -4.69
C ILE A 23 -18.28 -25.67 -4.66
N LEU A 24 -19.36 -25.68 -5.46
CA LEU A 24 -20.30 -26.80 -5.53
C LEU A 24 -19.68 -28.03 -6.19
N ALA A 25 -18.83 -27.83 -7.20
CA ALA A 25 -18.10 -28.90 -7.85
C ALA A 25 -17.13 -29.61 -6.88
N GLU A 26 -16.52 -28.86 -5.95
CA GLU A 26 -15.59 -29.40 -4.96
C GLU A 26 -16.28 -30.01 -3.74
N LEU A 27 -17.30 -29.34 -3.18
CA LEU A 27 -17.97 -29.82 -1.94
C LEU A 27 -18.76 -31.12 -2.13
N ALA A 28 -19.12 -31.49 -3.36
CA ALA A 28 -19.93 -32.67 -3.69
C ALA A 28 -21.18 -32.82 -2.78
N LEU A 29 -22.01 -31.77 -2.78
CA LEU A 29 -23.25 -31.72 -2.02
C LEU A 29 -24.31 -32.67 -2.60
N ASN A 30 -25.08 -33.30 -1.74
CA ASN A 30 -26.22 -34.15 -2.07
C ASN A 30 -27.53 -33.54 -1.55
N GLU A 31 -28.64 -33.97 -2.14
CA GLU A 31 -29.98 -33.65 -1.62
C GLU A 31 -30.10 -34.01 -0.13
N GLY A 32 -30.57 -33.06 0.68
CA GLY A 32 -30.72 -33.21 2.13
C GLY A 32 -29.48 -32.85 2.97
N ASP A 33 -28.34 -32.55 2.34
CA ASP A 33 -27.19 -32.01 3.06
C ASP A 33 -27.51 -30.66 3.72
N LYS A 34 -26.75 -30.34 4.78
CA LYS A 34 -26.79 -29.04 5.46
C LYS A 34 -25.49 -28.31 5.28
N VAL A 35 -25.56 -26.99 5.11
CA VAL A 35 -24.38 -26.13 5.01
C VAL A 35 -24.49 -24.91 5.93
N ALA A 36 -23.34 -24.42 6.38
CA ALA A 36 -23.20 -23.05 6.87
C ALA A 36 -22.70 -22.15 5.74
N VAL A 37 -23.22 -20.93 5.67
CA VAL A 37 -22.92 -19.95 4.61
C VAL A 37 -22.29 -18.70 5.21
N LEU A 38 -21.18 -18.24 4.66
CA LEU A 38 -20.61 -16.92 4.95
C LEU A 38 -20.55 -16.11 3.65
N VAL A 39 -21.27 -14.99 3.60
CA VAL A 39 -21.12 -13.96 2.58
C VAL A 39 -20.39 -12.79 3.23
N ASN A 40 -19.09 -12.72 2.98
CA ASN A 40 -18.19 -11.78 3.62
C ASN A 40 -17.87 -10.60 2.70
N GLY A 41 -18.04 -9.37 3.18
CA GLY A 41 -17.57 -8.15 2.54
C GLY A 41 -16.06 -7.97 2.74
N LEU A 42 -15.38 -7.47 1.72
CA LEU A 42 -13.93 -7.24 1.74
C LEU A 42 -13.54 -5.80 2.13
N GLY A 43 -14.51 -4.96 2.51
CA GLY A 43 -14.27 -3.59 2.93
C GLY A 43 -15.44 -2.68 2.59
N SER A 44 -15.55 -2.25 1.33
CA SER A 44 -16.46 -1.17 0.92
C SER A 44 -17.74 -1.63 0.21
N THR A 45 -17.97 -2.93 0.03
CA THR A 45 -19.23 -3.46 -0.52
C THR A 45 -20.35 -3.33 0.50
N THR A 46 -21.45 -2.67 0.12
CA THR A 46 -22.53 -2.37 1.07
C THR A 46 -23.26 -3.63 1.52
N LEU A 47 -23.82 -3.57 2.73
CA LEU A 47 -24.59 -4.69 3.28
C LEU A 47 -25.78 -5.09 2.37
N LEU A 48 -26.41 -4.14 1.67
CA LEU A 48 -27.49 -4.41 0.73
C LEU A 48 -26.98 -5.26 -0.46
N GLU A 49 -25.81 -4.93 -1.01
CA GLU A 49 -25.18 -5.70 -2.08
C GLU A 49 -24.82 -7.11 -1.60
N LEU A 50 -24.25 -7.25 -0.40
CA LEU A 50 -23.96 -8.55 0.20
C LEU A 50 -25.24 -9.41 0.36
N TYR A 51 -26.38 -8.80 0.70
CA TYR A 51 -27.65 -9.52 0.75
C TYR A 51 -28.17 -9.95 -0.63
N LEU A 52 -27.84 -9.24 -1.71
CA LEU A 52 -28.16 -9.69 -3.08
C LEU A 52 -27.37 -10.96 -3.43
N LEU A 53 -26.09 -11.03 -3.05
CA LEU A 53 -25.26 -12.23 -3.20
C LEU A 53 -25.84 -13.37 -2.37
N HIS A 54 -26.11 -13.15 -1.08
CA HIS A 54 -26.71 -14.16 -0.20
C HIS A 54 -28.05 -14.68 -0.74
N ARG A 55 -28.93 -13.80 -1.24
CA ARG A 55 -30.20 -14.18 -1.88
C ARG A 55 -29.97 -15.17 -3.02
N ARG A 56 -28.95 -14.94 -3.86
CA ARG A 56 -28.65 -15.83 -4.98
C ARG A 56 -28.05 -17.15 -4.49
N VAL A 57 -27.13 -17.13 -3.51
CA VAL A 57 -26.60 -18.34 -2.86
C VAL A 57 -27.75 -19.22 -2.32
N ALA A 58 -28.71 -18.62 -1.63
CA ALA A 58 -29.86 -19.34 -1.09
C ALA A 58 -30.72 -20.00 -2.18
N LYS A 59 -30.98 -19.31 -3.30
CA LYS A 59 -31.70 -19.89 -4.45
C LYS A 59 -30.96 -21.06 -5.08
N VAL A 60 -29.63 -20.96 -5.21
CA VAL A 60 -28.80 -22.03 -5.79
C VAL A 60 -28.81 -23.28 -4.90
N LEU A 61 -28.69 -23.11 -3.58
CA LEU A 61 -28.74 -24.22 -2.61
C LEU A 61 -30.13 -24.84 -2.52
N ASP A 62 -31.19 -24.03 -2.52
CA ASP A 62 -32.58 -24.50 -2.51
C ASP A 62 -32.92 -25.35 -3.75
N ALA A 63 -32.43 -24.94 -4.93
CA ALA A 63 -32.58 -25.73 -6.16
C ALA A 63 -31.89 -27.11 -6.10
N GLN A 64 -30.85 -27.26 -5.27
CA GLN A 64 -30.19 -28.55 -4.99
C GLN A 64 -30.76 -29.26 -3.76
N LYS A 65 -31.79 -28.68 -3.13
CA LYS A 65 -32.40 -29.16 -1.88
C LYS A 65 -31.37 -29.35 -0.75
N VAL A 66 -30.42 -28.42 -0.68
CA VAL A 66 -29.44 -28.30 0.41
C VAL A 66 -29.94 -27.25 1.39
N ALA A 67 -30.04 -27.61 2.66
CA ALA A 67 -30.53 -26.70 3.69
C ALA A 67 -29.41 -25.79 4.21
N ILE A 68 -29.69 -24.49 4.34
CA ILE A 68 -28.84 -23.56 5.07
C ILE A 68 -29.15 -23.70 6.56
N HIS A 69 -28.19 -24.22 7.32
CA HIS A 69 -28.31 -24.34 8.78
C HIS A 69 -28.10 -22.99 9.48
N HIS A 70 -27.10 -22.23 9.02
CA HIS A 70 -26.81 -20.89 9.51
C HIS A 70 -26.18 -20.04 8.41
N SER A 71 -26.40 -18.73 8.44
CA SER A 71 -25.71 -17.80 7.55
C SER A 71 -25.24 -16.53 8.23
N TRP A 72 -24.07 -16.07 7.80
CA TRP A 72 -23.49 -14.78 8.17
C TRP A 72 -23.34 -13.92 6.94
N VAL A 73 -23.78 -12.67 7.04
CA VAL A 73 -23.65 -11.65 5.99
C VAL A 73 -23.08 -10.39 6.62
N GLY A 74 -21.95 -9.91 6.12
CA GLY A 74 -21.27 -8.73 6.68
C GLY A 74 -19.75 -8.77 6.52
N GLU A 75 -19.04 -7.94 7.26
CA GLU A 75 -17.58 -7.83 7.24
C GLU A 75 -16.97 -8.61 8.41
N TYR A 76 -16.38 -9.78 8.11
CA TYR A 76 -15.75 -10.66 9.10
C TYR A 76 -14.24 -10.79 8.84
N CYS A 77 -13.82 -10.79 7.58
CA CYS A 77 -12.44 -10.85 7.15
C CYS A 77 -12.25 -9.92 5.93
N THR A 78 -11.85 -8.68 6.18
CA THR A 78 -11.74 -7.62 5.16
C THR A 78 -10.35 -7.57 4.51
N SER A 79 -10.25 -6.85 3.41
CA SER A 79 -9.01 -6.44 2.75
C SER A 79 -8.98 -4.91 2.67
N LEU A 80 -8.84 -4.26 3.83
CA LEU A 80 -8.98 -2.80 3.98
C LEU A 80 -10.34 -2.33 3.43
N GLU A 81 -10.34 -1.37 2.50
CA GLU A 81 -11.52 -0.76 1.88
C GLU A 81 -11.87 -1.38 0.52
N MET A 82 -11.44 -2.62 0.26
CA MET A 82 -11.64 -3.29 -1.03
C MET A 82 -13.14 -3.42 -1.35
N ALA A 83 -13.53 -2.99 -2.55
CA ALA A 83 -14.87 -3.17 -3.10
C ALA A 83 -15.03 -4.59 -3.65
N GLY A 84 -15.25 -5.55 -2.75
CA GLY A 84 -15.49 -6.93 -3.13
C GLY A 84 -16.17 -7.76 -2.05
N ALA A 85 -16.48 -9.00 -2.40
CA ALA A 85 -17.10 -9.97 -1.52
C ALA A 85 -16.57 -11.38 -1.77
N SER A 86 -16.69 -12.24 -0.76
CA SER A 86 -16.38 -13.67 -0.84
C SER A 86 -17.57 -14.50 -0.36
N VAL A 87 -17.78 -15.65 -0.98
CA VAL A 87 -18.76 -16.66 -0.54
C VAL A 87 -18.01 -17.89 -0.03
N SER A 88 -18.33 -18.35 1.16
CA SER A 88 -17.79 -19.58 1.74
C SER A 88 -18.92 -20.51 2.17
N LEU A 89 -18.79 -21.79 1.84
CA LEU A 89 -19.69 -22.85 2.27
C LEU A 89 -18.93 -23.87 3.12
N MET A 90 -19.58 -24.34 4.18
CA MET A 90 -19.10 -25.46 4.98
C MET A 90 -20.20 -26.51 5.07
N LYS A 91 -19.96 -27.69 4.48
CA LYS A 91 -20.84 -28.86 4.65
C LYS A 91 -20.80 -29.32 6.10
N LEU A 92 -21.97 -29.53 6.69
CA LEU A 92 -22.10 -29.86 8.09
C LEU A 92 -22.40 -31.35 8.27
N ASP A 93 -21.55 -32.00 9.06
CA ASP A 93 -21.90 -33.21 9.77
C ASP A 93 -22.43 -32.86 11.18
N LYS A 94 -22.71 -33.90 11.98
CA LYS A 94 -23.23 -33.71 13.34
C LYS A 94 -22.25 -33.01 14.27
N ASP A 95 -20.95 -33.24 14.09
CA ASP A 95 -19.92 -32.69 14.97
C ASP A 95 -19.65 -31.22 14.61
N LEU A 96 -19.52 -30.90 13.33
CA LEU A 96 -19.39 -29.53 12.85
C LEU A 96 -20.62 -28.69 13.21
N GLN A 97 -21.83 -29.23 13.02
CA GLN A 97 -23.05 -28.50 13.39
C GLN A 97 -23.06 -28.21 14.90
N ARG A 98 -22.68 -29.17 15.74
CA ARG A 98 -22.59 -28.98 17.19
C ARG A 98 -21.60 -27.88 17.59
N TRP A 99 -20.42 -27.84 16.97
CA TRP A 99 -19.42 -26.81 17.28
C TRP A 99 -19.81 -25.45 16.75
N LEU A 100 -20.45 -25.40 15.58
CA LEU A 100 -20.95 -24.17 15.00
C LEU A 100 -22.08 -23.55 15.83
N ASP A 101 -22.96 -24.38 16.41
CA ASP A 101 -24.05 -23.95 17.28
C ASP A 101 -23.58 -23.61 18.72
N HIS A 102 -22.31 -23.89 19.04
CA HIS A 102 -21.79 -23.62 20.38
C HIS A 102 -21.75 -22.11 20.63
N PRO A 103 -22.32 -21.62 21.75
CA PRO A 103 -22.32 -20.18 22.05
C PRO A 103 -20.90 -19.59 22.08
N CYS A 104 -20.75 -18.43 21.46
CA CYS A 104 -19.51 -17.65 21.52
C CYS A 104 -19.83 -16.15 21.56
N ASP A 105 -18.97 -15.39 22.22
CA ASP A 105 -19.04 -13.93 22.26
C ASP A 105 -17.63 -13.37 22.09
N THR A 106 -17.36 -12.87 20.90
CA THR A 106 -16.07 -12.31 20.49
C THR A 106 -16.31 -10.94 19.85
N PRO A 107 -15.28 -10.08 19.71
CA PRO A 107 -15.46 -8.76 19.10
C PRO A 107 -16.06 -8.76 17.69
N ALA A 108 -15.86 -9.84 16.93
CA ALA A 108 -16.25 -9.94 15.52
C ALA A 108 -17.33 -11.00 15.21
N LEU A 109 -17.66 -11.88 16.17
CA LEU A 109 -18.65 -12.94 15.97
C LEU A 109 -19.34 -13.26 17.29
N ARG A 110 -20.68 -13.32 17.24
CA ARG A 110 -21.52 -13.76 18.34
C ARG A 110 -22.47 -14.84 17.86
N VAL A 111 -22.46 -15.96 18.56
CA VAL A 111 -23.35 -17.11 18.31
C VAL A 111 -24.13 -17.38 19.58
N GLY A 112 -25.45 -17.50 19.46
CA GLY A 112 -26.36 -17.71 20.60
C GLY A 112 -26.65 -16.45 21.44
N THR A 113 -27.44 -16.63 22.50
CA THR A 113 -28.04 -15.55 23.32
C THR A 113 -27.37 -15.37 24.69
N GLY A 114 -26.05 -15.56 24.79
CA GLY A 114 -25.32 -15.31 26.03
C GLY A 114 -25.39 -13.83 26.42
N GLN A 115 -25.95 -13.48 27.59
CA GLN A 115 -25.96 -12.11 28.10
C GLN A 115 -24.58 -11.72 28.61
N ASN A 116 -23.76 -11.08 27.77
CA ASN A 116 -22.64 -10.32 28.27
C ASN A 116 -23.17 -8.98 28.82
N THR A 117 -23.48 -8.97 30.12
CA THR A 117 -23.59 -7.72 30.86
C THR A 117 -22.18 -7.22 31.12
N VAL A 118 -21.58 -6.57 30.13
CA VAL A 118 -20.36 -5.77 30.36
C VAL A 118 -20.76 -4.67 31.33
N LYS A 119 -20.49 -4.86 32.62
CA LYS A 119 -21.01 -4.01 33.69
C LYS A 119 -20.52 -2.57 33.61
N GLN A 120 -19.44 -2.29 32.90
CA GLN A 120 -19.03 -0.96 32.43
C GLN A 120 -18.06 -1.11 31.25
N PRO A 121 -18.06 -0.19 30.27
CA PRO A 121 -17.00 -0.16 29.27
C PRO A 121 -15.68 0.03 30.01
N VAL A 122 -14.76 -0.93 29.86
CA VAL A 122 -13.37 -0.72 30.25
C VAL A 122 -12.93 0.49 29.42
N ARG A 123 -12.65 1.60 30.10
CA ARG A 123 -12.15 2.83 29.49
C ARG A 123 -11.02 2.41 28.55
N HIS A 124 -11.23 2.52 27.24
CA HIS A 124 -10.17 2.25 26.28
C HIS A 124 -8.98 3.09 26.73
N THR A 125 -7.86 2.44 27.06
CA THR A 125 -6.59 3.15 27.07
C THR A 125 -6.48 3.67 25.65
N SER A 126 -6.64 4.98 25.46
CA SER A 126 -6.14 5.61 24.26
C SER A 126 -4.72 5.09 24.10
N ARG A 127 -4.45 4.38 23.00
CA ARG A 127 -3.06 4.24 22.58
C ARG A 127 -2.63 5.68 22.35
N GLN A 128 -2.01 6.27 23.37
CA GLN A 128 -1.05 7.31 23.13
C GLN A 128 -0.05 6.61 22.21
N HIS A 129 -0.09 6.92 20.91
CA HIS A 129 1.10 6.75 20.09
C HIS A 129 2.20 7.35 20.95
N ALA A 130 3.09 6.49 21.44
CA ALA A 130 4.17 6.93 22.31
C ALA A 130 4.74 8.16 21.64
N HIS A 131 4.84 9.27 22.38
CA HIS A 131 5.51 10.47 21.92
C HIS A 131 6.66 10.03 21.02
N ILE A 132 6.61 10.42 19.74
CA ILE A 132 7.69 10.19 18.78
C ILE A 132 8.96 10.44 19.57
N LYS A 133 9.77 9.39 19.80
CA LYS A 133 10.99 9.54 20.58
C LYS A 133 11.70 10.75 20.00
N GLU A 134 11.96 11.77 20.81
CA GLU A 134 12.64 12.96 20.31
C GLU A 134 13.86 12.48 19.51
N PRO A 135 13.98 12.91 18.23
CA PRO A 135 15.12 12.52 17.43
C PRO A 135 16.38 12.87 18.22
N LYS A 136 17.34 11.94 18.27
CA LYS A 136 18.59 12.17 18.99
C LYS A 136 19.25 13.39 18.36
N LYS A 137 19.19 14.54 19.05
CA LYS A 137 19.81 15.79 18.59
C LYS A 137 21.26 15.52 18.19
N ARG A 138 21.54 15.56 16.90
CA ARG A 138 22.91 15.43 16.39
C ARG A 138 23.69 16.70 16.69
N ASP A 139 24.98 16.56 16.97
CA ASP A 139 25.88 17.71 17.02
C ASP A 139 26.05 18.28 15.60
N LYS A 140 25.65 19.54 15.42
CA LYS A 140 25.61 20.23 14.11
C LYS A 140 26.86 21.05 13.83
N SER A 141 27.80 21.14 14.79
CA SER A 141 28.96 22.02 14.72
C SER A 141 29.93 21.62 13.59
N GLY A 142 29.98 20.34 13.22
CA GLY A 142 30.84 19.80 12.15
C GLY A 142 30.16 19.54 10.80
N LEU A 143 28.87 19.86 10.64
CA LEU A 143 28.13 19.54 9.42
C LEU A 143 28.45 20.51 8.28
N ASP A 144 28.63 19.97 7.07
CA ASP A 144 28.84 20.76 5.85
C ASP A 144 27.57 21.56 5.49
N ARG A 145 27.73 22.87 5.26
CA ARG A 145 26.64 23.81 4.93
C ARG A 145 26.65 24.24 3.47
N SER A 146 27.54 23.69 2.65
CA SER A 146 27.56 23.94 1.22
C SER A 146 26.39 23.25 0.52
N GLY A 147 25.85 23.91 -0.49
CA GLY A 147 24.67 23.45 -1.22
C GLY A 147 23.46 24.36 -1.05
N GLN A 148 22.52 24.22 -1.98
CA GLN A 148 21.32 25.07 -2.07
C GLN A 148 20.12 24.45 -1.37
N ILE A 149 20.12 23.13 -1.16
CA ILE A 149 19.04 22.42 -0.51
C ILE A 149 19.28 22.45 0.99
N THR A 150 18.65 23.41 1.67
CA THR A 150 18.64 23.50 3.14
C THR A 150 17.59 22.55 3.74
N PRO A 151 17.55 22.36 5.07
CA PRO A 151 16.46 21.62 5.71
C PRO A 151 15.07 22.18 5.40
N ASP A 152 14.92 23.50 5.25
CA ASP A 152 13.64 24.11 4.88
C ASP A 152 13.24 23.79 3.43
N VAL A 153 14.18 23.91 2.48
CA VAL A 153 13.95 23.48 1.09
C VAL A 153 13.60 22.00 1.03
N PHE A 154 14.25 21.16 1.83
CA PHE A 154 13.93 19.73 1.91
C PHE A 154 12.50 19.49 2.44
N ARG A 155 12.02 20.29 3.40
CA ARG A 155 10.61 20.23 3.86
C ARG A 155 9.65 20.61 2.74
N ASP A 156 9.98 21.65 1.97
CA ASP A 156 9.18 22.07 0.81
C ASP A 156 9.13 20.97 -0.26
N MET A 157 10.24 20.28 -0.52
CA MET A 157 10.27 19.10 -1.40
C MET A 157 9.33 18.00 -0.89
N MET A 158 9.36 17.67 0.40
CA MET A 158 8.49 16.65 0.98
C MET A 158 7.00 17.04 0.87
N ALA A 159 6.68 18.30 1.13
CA ALA A 159 5.34 18.86 0.97
C ALA A 159 4.86 18.77 -0.49
N ALA A 160 5.71 19.14 -1.45
CA ALA A 160 5.41 19.07 -2.87
C ALA A 160 5.15 17.63 -3.33
N SER A 161 5.96 16.65 -2.89
CA SER A 161 5.72 15.24 -3.23
C SER A 161 4.43 14.70 -2.63
N ALA A 162 4.07 15.09 -1.41
CA ALA A 162 2.82 14.67 -0.80
C ALA A 162 1.61 15.20 -1.59
N GLU A 163 1.62 16.48 -1.94
CA GLU A 163 0.55 17.09 -2.75
C GLU A 163 0.45 16.43 -4.14
N ALA A 164 1.59 16.16 -4.78
CA ALA A 164 1.63 15.46 -6.06
C ALA A 164 1.02 14.06 -5.95
N ILE A 165 1.35 13.30 -4.88
CA ILE A 165 0.76 11.98 -4.63
C ILE A 165 -0.75 12.08 -4.36
N PHE A 166 -1.20 13.06 -3.57
CA PHE A 166 -2.62 13.24 -3.29
C PHE A 166 -3.42 13.53 -4.57
N SER A 167 -2.88 14.39 -5.44
CA SER A 167 -3.50 14.70 -6.74
C SER A 167 -3.56 13.50 -7.68
N GLN A 168 -2.58 12.59 -7.59
CA GLN A 168 -2.46 11.39 -8.43
C GLN A 168 -2.99 10.11 -7.76
N ARG A 169 -3.60 10.22 -6.57
CA ARG A 169 -4.08 9.09 -5.78
C ARG A 169 -4.91 8.10 -6.61
N ASN A 170 -5.95 8.60 -7.28
CA ASN A 170 -6.86 7.73 -8.04
C ASN A 170 -6.18 7.07 -9.23
N TYR A 171 -5.29 7.80 -9.93
CA TYR A 171 -4.49 7.25 -11.02
C TYR A 171 -3.57 6.11 -10.54
N LEU A 172 -2.92 6.29 -9.38
CA LEU A 172 -2.07 5.27 -8.78
C LEU A 172 -2.87 4.03 -8.35
N CYS A 173 -4.08 4.19 -7.83
CA CYS A 173 -5.01 3.09 -7.57
C CYS A 173 -5.43 2.36 -8.85
N GLU A 174 -5.69 3.09 -9.93
CA GLU A 174 -6.03 2.49 -11.23
C GLU A 174 -4.90 1.62 -11.77
N LEU A 175 -3.66 2.13 -11.78
CA LEU A 175 -2.47 1.36 -12.17
C LEU A 175 -2.27 0.11 -11.32
N ASP A 176 -2.50 0.22 -10.02
CA ASP A 176 -2.38 -0.92 -9.11
C ASP A 176 -3.55 -1.89 -9.21
N GLY A 177 -4.72 -1.46 -9.68
CA GLY A 177 -5.85 -2.36 -9.95
C GLY A 177 -5.56 -3.32 -11.10
N ASP A 178 -4.77 -2.87 -12.10
CA ASP A 178 -4.33 -3.70 -13.22
C ASP A 178 -3.30 -4.77 -12.80
N LEU A 179 -2.47 -4.47 -11.79
CA LEU A 179 -1.30 -5.28 -11.41
C LEU A 179 -1.40 -5.94 -10.03
N GLY A 180 -2.38 -5.55 -9.22
CA GLY A 180 -2.45 -5.77 -7.78
C GLY A 180 -3.88 -5.66 -7.24
N ASP A 181 -4.04 -4.98 -6.10
CA ASP A 181 -5.29 -4.82 -5.35
C ASP A 181 -5.89 -3.41 -5.43
N GLY A 182 -5.26 -2.50 -6.17
CA GLY A 182 -5.80 -1.17 -6.45
C GLY A 182 -5.73 -0.21 -5.26
N ASP A 183 -4.86 -0.48 -4.28
CA ASP A 183 -4.75 0.31 -3.06
C ASP A 183 -3.51 1.22 -3.03
N HIS A 184 -2.57 1.09 -3.98
CA HIS A 184 -1.29 1.81 -3.92
C HIS A 184 -1.42 3.32 -3.70
N GLY A 185 -2.34 3.99 -4.40
CA GLY A 185 -2.59 5.42 -4.23
C GLY A 185 -3.09 5.78 -2.83
N ILE A 186 -3.99 4.97 -2.25
CA ILE A 186 -4.50 5.12 -0.87
C ILE A 186 -3.37 4.90 0.13
N THR A 187 -2.61 3.82 -0.06
CA THR A 187 -1.48 3.43 0.76
C THR A 187 -0.41 4.54 0.80
N MET A 188 -0.09 5.13 -0.36
CA MET A 188 0.82 6.26 -0.47
C MET A 188 0.25 7.52 0.20
N GLU A 189 -1.05 7.81 0.03
CA GLU A 189 -1.72 8.94 0.69
C GLU A 189 -1.64 8.84 2.22
N ILE A 190 -1.89 7.65 2.79
CA ILE A 190 -1.80 7.40 4.23
C ILE A 190 -0.37 7.67 4.73
N GLY A 191 0.65 7.13 4.03
CA GLY A 191 2.05 7.33 4.39
C GLY A 191 2.48 8.79 4.33
N TRP A 192 2.10 9.50 3.27
CA TRP A 192 2.44 10.92 3.12
C TRP A 192 1.71 11.82 4.10
N LYS A 193 0.45 11.54 4.45
CA LYS A 193 -0.25 12.26 5.54
C LYS A 193 0.48 12.10 6.87
N ALA A 194 0.93 10.89 7.20
CA ALA A 194 1.71 10.64 8.41
C ALA A 194 3.08 11.35 8.38
N ALA A 195 3.77 11.31 7.23
CA ALA A 195 5.05 11.98 7.05
C ALA A 195 4.93 13.51 7.20
N LEU A 196 3.93 14.14 6.57
CA LEU A 196 3.70 15.59 6.70
C LEU A 196 3.40 16.01 8.13
N ALA A 197 2.53 15.26 8.82
CA ALA A 197 2.22 15.56 10.22
C ALA A 197 3.48 15.48 11.10
N LEU A 198 4.37 14.52 10.83
CA LEU A 198 5.64 14.42 11.53
C LEU A 198 6.60 15.57 11.15
N VAL A 199 6.70 15.92 9.88
CA VAL A 199 7.54 17.04 9.43
C VAL A 199 7.09 18.35 10.08
N GLU A 200 5.78 18.63 10.12
CA GLU A 200 5.19 19.83 10.74
C GLU A 200 5.49 19.91 12.25
N GLN A 201 5.47 18.77 12.95
CA GLN A 201 5.79 18.71 14.38
C GLN A 201 7.29 18.73 14.68
N THR A 202 8.13 18.46 13.69
CA THR A 202 9.59 18.40 13.87
C THR A 202 10.18 19.80 13.85
N ASP A 203 10.90 20.16 14.92
CA ASP A 203 11.58 21.44 15.10
C ASP A 203 12.38 21.89 13.85
N HIS A 204 12.27 23.17 13.48
CA HIS A 204 12.92 23.73 12.27
C HIS A 204 14.44 23.62 12.28
N THR A 205 15.08 23.41 13.43
CA THR A 205 16.52 23.21 13.48
C THR A 205 16.93 21.80 13.03
N ALA A 206 16.00 20.84 12.88
CA ALA A 206 16.30 19.46 12.50
C ALA A 206 17.11 19.38 11.19
N THR A 207 18.06 18.44 11.16
CA THR A 207 18.84 18.11 9.98
C THR A 207 18.02 17.30 8.98
N ILE A 208 18.47 17.23 7.72
CA ILE A 208 17.83 16.41 6.68
C ILE A 208 17.82 14.92 7.09
N SER A 209 18.88 14.43 7.72
CA SER A 209 18.94 13.05 8.24
C SER A 209 17.92 12.78 9.33
N GLU A 210 17.75 13.71 10.30
CA GLU A 210 16.73 13.59 11.35
C GLU A 210 15.30 13.63 10.75
N LEU A 211 15.08 14.45 9.72
CA LEU A 211 13.82 14.46 8.97
C LEU A 211 13.57 13.12 8.25
N CYS A 212 14.59 12.57 7.59
CA CYS A 212 14.48 11.28 6.91
C CYS A 212 14.17 10.14 7.89
N GLU A 213 14.84 10.08 9.05
CA GLU A 213 14.56 9.10 10.10
C GLU A 213 13.09 9.17 10.55
N GLY A 214 12.60 10.38 10.82
CA GLY A 214 11.23 10.59 11.23
C GLY A 214 10.22 10.22 10.13
N ILE A 215 10.44 10.66 8.89
CA ILE A 215 9.57 10.32 7.74
C ILE A 215 9.53 8.81 7.54
N GLY A 216 10.69 8.14 7.60
CA GLY A 216 10.78 6.70 7.47
C GLY A 216 9.99 5.96 8.56
N GLN A 217 10.10 6.42 9.81
CA GLN A 217 9.32 5.87 10.92
C GLN A 217 7.80 6.10 10.74
N ALA A 218 7.40 7.29 10.28
CA ALA A 218 5.99 7.60 10.03
C ALA A 218 5.39 6.69 8.94
N PHE A 219 6.12 6.44 7.85
CA PHE A 219 5.70 5.47 6.82
C PHE A 219 5.59 4.06 7.38
N LEU A 220 6.56 3.62 8.18
CA LEU A 220 6.57 2.27 8.76
C LEU A 220 5.37 2.03 9.69
N ASP A 221 5.00 3.04 10.50
CA ASP A 221 3.93 2.92 11.48
C ASP A 221 2.53 3.06 10.86
N ALA A 222 2.38 3.92 9.85
CA ALA A 222 1.08 4.23 9.26
C ALA A 222 0.67 3.25 8.16
N VAL A 223 1.63 2.67 7.42
CA VAL A 223 1.36 1.91 6.21
C VAL A 223 1.55 0.42 6.42
N GLY A 224 0.44 -0.34 6.47
CA GLY A 224 0.43 -1.80 6.63
C GLY A 224 0.83 -2.62 5.38
N ALA A 225 1.11 -1.95 4.25
CA ALA A 225 1.48 -2.59 2.98
C ALA A 225 3.00 -2.59 2.75
N SER A 226 3.47 -3.26 1.69
CA SER A 226 4.91 -3.34 1.34
C SER A 226 5.58 -1.99 1.18
N VAL A 227 4.81 -0.97 0.77
CA VAL A 227 5.25 0.41 0.58
C VAL A 227 5.83 1.00 1.87
N GLY A 228 5.21 0.75 3.03
CA GLY A 228 5.65 1.29 4.32
C GLY A 228 7.10 0.92 4.65
N PRO A 229 7.43 -0.38 4.79
CA PRO A 229 8.80 -0.82 5.06
C PRO A 229 9.83 -0.45 3.99
N LEU A 230 9.42 -0.36 2.71
CA LEU A 230 10.31 0.03 1.61
C LEU A 230 10.72 1.50 1.72
N TYR A 231 9.74 2.42 1.84
CA TYR A 231 10.04 3.84 2.02
C TYR A 231 10.74 4.12 3.35
N ALA A 232 10.37 3.41 4.43
CA ALA A 232 11.09 3.52 5.69
C ALA A 232 12.58 3.18 5.55
N SER A 233 12.89 2.08 4.86
CA SER A 233 14.28 1.67 4.64
C SER A 233 15.01 2.62 3.69
N GLY A 234 14.33 3.10 2.64
CA GLY A 234 14.87 4.10 1.73
C GLY A 234 15.23 5.40 2.42
N PHE A 235 14.29 6.02 3.15
CA PHE A 235 14.54 7.30 3.82
C PHE A 235 15.66 7.19 4.86
N ASN A 236 15.68 6.12 5.65
CA ASN A 236 16.75 5.90 6.62
C ASN A 236 18.13 5.82 5.94
N ALA A 237 18.25 5.05 4.86
CA ALA A 237 19.50 4.94 4.11
C ALA A 237 19.90 6.25 3.41
N ALA A 238 18.92 6.96 2.83
CA ALA A 238 19.14 8.28 2.23
C ALA A 238 19.65 9.31 3.24
N GLY A 239 19.05 9.33 4.43
CA GLY A 239 19.46 10.20 5.53
C GLY A 239 20.85 9.86 6.09
N GLU A 240 21.21 8.58 6.14
CA GLU A 240 22.55 8.13 6.52
C GLU A 240 23.61 8.55 5.50
N ALA A 241 23.32 8.43 4.21
CA ALA A 241 24.22 8.78 3.11
C ALA A 241 24.65 10.26 3.09
N VAL A 242 23.86 11.15 3.70
CA VAL A 242 24.15 12.60 3.79
C VAL A 242 24.30 13.08 5.24
N GLY A 243 24.56 12.16 6.18
CA GLY A 243 24.59 12.41 7.62
C GLY A 243 25.65 13.39 8.11
N ASP A 244 26.66 13.67 7.29
CA ASP A 244 27.75 14.63 7.54
C ASP A 244 27.44 16.05 7.03
N ARG A 245 26.23 16.29 6.52
CA ARG A 245 25.82 17.57 5.93
C ARG A 245 24.57 18.15 6.57
N LEU A 246 24.51 19.47 6.59
CA LEU A 246 23.29 20.23 6.89
C LEU A 246 22.55 20.60 5.60
N ASN A 247 23.29 20.97 4.55
CA ASN A 247 22.75 21.34 3.24
C ASN A 247 23.25 20.37 2.17
N LEU A 248 22.44 20.16 1.12
CA LEU A 248 22.82 19.30 -0.01
C LEU A 248 23.18 20.14 -1.23
N ASP A 249 24.36 19.88 -1.79
CA ASP A 249 24.73 20.28 -3.14
C ASP A 249 24.28 19.19 -4.14
N ALA A 250 24.62 19.37 -5.43
CA ALA A 250 24.23 18.40 -6.45
C ALA A 250 24.77 16.98 -6.18
N ARG A 251 26.01 16.87 -5.70
CA ARG A 251 26.62 15.57 -5.39
C ARG A 251 25.93 14.89 -4.21
N ALA A 252 25.67 15.63 -3.15
CA ALA A 252 24.98 15.14 -1.97
C ALA A 252 23.51 14.79 -2.27
N MET A 253 22.84 15.53 -3.14
CA MET A 253 21.49 15.20 -3.58
C MET A 253 21.45 13.88 -4.37
N ILE A 254 22.43 13.64 -5.26
CA ILE A 254 22.56 12.36 -5.95
C ILE A 254 22.84 11.23 -4.97
N ALA A 255 23.73 11.44 -3.98
CA ALA A 255 23.99 10.47 -2.92
C ALA A 255 22.75 10.16 -2.08
N TRP A 256 21.89 11.16 -1.83
CA TRP A 256 20.61 10.96 -1.16
C TRP A 256 19.64 10.10 -1.99
N LEU A 257 19.51 10.36 -3.30
CA LEU A 257 18.70 9.54 -4.21
C LEU A 257 19.22 8.09 -4.29
N ASP A 258 20.53 7.92 -4.36
CA ASP A 258 21.19 6.62 -4.34
C ASP A 258 20.96 5.87 -3.03
N GLY A 259 21.12 6.54 -1.88
CA GLY A 259 20.78 5.98 -0.57
C GLY A 259 19.32 5.55 -0.48
N MET A 260 18.40 6.33 -1.05
CA MET A 260 16.97 5.98 -1.13
C MET A 260 16.76 4.67 -1.90
N ALA A 261 17.35 4.56 -3.09
CA ALA A 261 17.27 3.37 -3.94
C ALA A 261 17.89 2.15 -3.26
N GLN A 262 19.07 2.30 -2.64
CA GLN A 262 19.76 1.24 -1.93
C GLN A 262 18.96 0.73 -0.73
N GLY A 263 18.36 1.61 0.07
CA GLY A 263 17.52 1.21 1.19
C GLY A 263 16.27 0.43 0.74
N ILE A 264 15.64 0.85 -0.35
CA ILE A 264 14.51 0.14 -0.97
C ILE A 264 14.96 -1.23 -1.48
N THR A 265 16.08 -1.29 -2.22
CA THR A 265 16.66 -2.52 -2.77
C THR A 265 17.05 -3.49 -1.66
N ALA A 266 17.70 -3.03 -0.60
CA ALA A 266 18.09 -3.88 0.53
C ALA A 266 16.87 -4.51 1.24
N ARG A 267 15.75 -3.76 1.33
CA ARG A 267 14.51 -4.25 1.94
C ARG A 267 13.71 -5.18 1.01
N GLY A 268 13.53 -4.80 -0.24
CA GLY A 268 12.66 -5.49 -1.21
C GLY A 268 13.37 -6.53 -2.07
N GLY A 269 14.70 -6.46 -2.13
CA GLY A 269 15.60 -7.29 -2.93
C GLY A 269 15.48 -7.10 -4.44
N ALA A 270 14.69 -6.14 -4.94
CA ALA A 270 14.40 -5.97 -6.35
C ALA A 270 15.62 -5.49 -7.15
N ALA A 271 15.69 -5.86 -8.43
CA ALA A 271 16.68 -5.36 -9.37
C ALA A 271 16.03 -4.58 -10.52
N VAL A 272 16.83 -3.81 -11.26
CA VAL A 272 16.38 -3.20 -12.53
C VAL A 272 15.87 -4.30 -13.47
N GLY A 273 14.70 -4.08 -14.07
CA GLY A 273 13.98 -5.02 -14.90
C GLY A 273 12.98 -5.91 -14.15
N ASP A 274 12.91 -5.84 -12.81
CA ASP A 274 11.94 -6.62 -12.03
C ASP A 274 10.52 -6.05 -12.07
N LYS A 275 10.32 -4.88 -12.70
CA LYS A 275 9.07 -4.13 -12.77
C LYS A 275 8.64 -3.63 -11.38
N THR A 276 9.44 -2.75 -10.79
CA THR A 276 9.22 -2.16 -9.47
C THR A 276 9.63 -0.68 -9.45
N MET A 277 9.48 -0.01 -8.30
CA MET A 277 9.96 1.37 -8.13
C MET A 277 11.46 1.57 -8.44
N ILE A 278 12.29 0.52 -8.32
CA ILE A 278 13.71 0.58 -8.67
C ILE A 278 13.91 0.94 -10.16
N ASP A 279 12.98 0.54 -11.03
CA ASP A 279 13.00 0.89 -12.45
C ASP A 279 12.77 2.39 -12.71
N ALA A 280 12.34 3.16 -11.72
CA ALA A 280 12.32 4.63 -11.79
C ALA A 280 13.52 5.25 -11.06
N TRP A 281 13.90 4.72 -9.88
CA TRP A 281 15.01 5.26 -9.10
C TRP A 281 16.36 5.18 -9.81
N GLU A 282 16.70 4.02 -10.37
CA GLU A 282 18.01 3.80 -11.01
C GLU A 282 18.21 4.68 -12.26
N PRO A 283 17.23 4.78 -13.19
CA PRO A 283 17.32 5.76 -14.28
C PRO A 283 17.38 7.22 -13.83
N ALA A 284 16.73 7.56 -12.71
CA ALA A 284 16.79 8.92 -12.16
C ALA A 284 18.21 9.27 -11.70
N ILE A 285 18.83 8.37 -10.91
CA ILE A 285 20.20 8.54 -10.41
C ILE A 285 21.18 8.64 -11.57
N ALA A 286 21.07 7.75 -12.56
CA ALA A 286 21.93 7.76 -13.74
C ALA A 286 21.82 9.08 -14.52
N ALA A 287 20.60 9.57 -14.77
CA ALA A 287 20.39 10.81 -15.50
C ALA A 287 20.90 12.05 -14.73
N ALA A 288 20.66 12.11 -13.42
CA ALA A 288 21.17 13.17 -12.57
C ALA A 288 22.71 13.19 -12.52
N THR A 289 23.33 12.01 -12.42
CA THR A 289 24.79 11.85 -12.39
C THR A 289 25.43 12.35 -13.69
N ILE A 290 24.88 11.98 -14.85
CA ILE A 290 25.36 12.44 -16.16
C ILE A 290 25.34 13.98 -16.24
N ARG A 291 24.27 14.62 -15.75
CA ARG A 291 24.19 16.09 -15.73
C ARG A 291 25.19 16.71 -14.75
N PHE A 292 25.37 16.12 -13.58
CA PHE A 292 26.34 16.58 -12.60
C PHE A 292 27.77 16.55 -13.16
N GLU A 293 28.15 15.46 -13.85
CA GLU A 293 29.46 15.35 -14.51
C GLU A 293 29.68 16.39 -15.61
N GLN A 294 28.59 16.94 -16.18
CA GLN A 294 28.62 18.06 -17.13
C GLN A 294 28.71 19.44 -16.44
N GLY A 295 28.82 19.48 -15.11
CA GLY A 295 28.88 20.71 -14.32
C GLY A 295 27.54 21.41 -14.15
N ALA A 296 26.42 20.68 -14.32
CA ALA A 296 25.08 21.26 -14.17
C ALA A 296 24.75 21.62 -12.72
N SER A 297 23.76 22.50 -12.54
CA SER A 297 23.26 22.87 -11.22
C SER A 297 22.49 21.72 -10.55
N VAL A 298 22.24 21.81 -9.23
CA VAL A 298 21.43 20.80 -8.53
C VAL A 298 20.00 20.70 -9.09
N GLY A 299 19.39 21.83 -9.47
CA GLY A 299 18.08 21.86 -10.13
C GLY A 299 18.10 21.14 -11.47
N ASP A 300 19.08 21.43 -12.32
CA ASP A 300 19.24 20.74 -13.62
C ASP A 300 19.48 19.23 -13.48
N CYS A 301 20.25 18.84 -12.45
CA CYS A 301 20.47 17.42 -12.13
C CYS A 301 19.17 16.73 -11.71
N LEU A 302 18.37 17.36 -10.83
CA LEU A 302 17.07 16.83 -10.41
C LEU A 302 16.06 16.79 -11.55
N MET A 303 16.02 17.80 -12.42
CA MET A 303 15.16 17.82 -13.61
C MET A 303 15.52 16.67 -14.57
N ALA A 304 16.80 16.41 -14.78
CA ALA A 304 17.23 15.23 -15.54
C ALA A 304 16.87 13.92 -14.82
N GLY A 305 17.02 13.88 -13.49
CA GLY A 305 16.57 12.76 -12.67
C GLY A 305 15.07 12.49 -12.80
N ALA A 306 14.23 13.52 -12.76
CA ALA A 306 12.78 13.41 -12.97
C ALA A 306 12.44 12.84 -14.35
N GLN A 307 13.13 13.31 -15.40
CA GLN A 307 12.96 12.76 -16.74
C GLN A 307 13.43 11.29 -16.82
N GLY A 308 14.54 10.94 -16.16
CA GLY A 308 15.03 9.57 -16.03
C GLY A 308 14.00 8.67 -15.34
N ALA A 309 13.47 9.11 -14.20
CA ALA A 309 12.44 8.42 -13.45
C ALA A 309 11.18 8.17 -14.27
N SER A 310 10.71 9.21 -14.99
CA SER A 310 9.54 9.12 -15.87
C SER A 310 9.77 8.12 -17.02
N THR A 311 10.93 8.19 -17.67
CA THR A 311 11.31 7.21 -18.72
C THR A 311 11.34 5.79 -18.17
N GLY A 312 11.97 5.60 -17.01
CA GLY A 312 12.06 4.32 -16.30
C GLY A 312 10.69 3.75 -15.92
N ALA A 313 9.85 4.57 -15.29
CA ALA A 313 8.47 4.22 -14.95
C ALA A 313 7.67 3.83 -16.20
N ASN A 314 7.78 4.57 -17.30
CA ASN A 314 7.12 4.23 -18.56
C ASN A 314 7.62 2.90 -19.13
N ALA A 315 8.93 2.62 -19.07
CA ALA A 315 9.52 1.38 -19.56
C ALA A 315 8.98 0.14 -18.83
N THR A 316 8.55 0.26 -17.57
CA THR A 316 7.93 -0.85 -16.81
C THR A 316 6.73 -1.45 -17.54
N THR A 317 6.02 -0.68 -18.36
CA THR A 317 4.87 -1.15 -19.17
C THR A 317 5.23 -2.38 -20.00
N GLN A 318 6.45 -2.44 -20.54
CA GLN A 318 6.91 -3.52 -21.40
C GLN A 318 7.58 -4.67 -20.63
N MET A 319 7.73 -4.53 -19.31
CA MET A 319 8.40 -5.52 -18.46
C MET A 319 7.41 -6.55 -17.92
N GLN A 320 7.85 -7.80 -17.85
CA GLN A 320 7.19 -8.82 -17.06
C GLN A 320 7.61 -8.66 -15.59
N SER A 321 6.65 -8.64 -14.68
CA SER A 321 6.96 -8.55 -13.25
C SER A 321 7.65 -9.80 -12.70
N ASN A 322 8.71 -9.59 -11.93
CA ASN A 322 9.45 -10.63 -11.22
C ASN A 322 9.35 -10.51 -9.69
N ARG A 323 8.65 -9.48 -9.19
CA ARG A 323 8.56 -9.11 -7.77
C ARG A 323 7.15 -8.75 -7.34
N GLY A 324 6.95 -8.71 -6.02
CA GLY A 324 5.70 -8.25 -5.42
C GLY A 324 4.47 -9.08 -5.83
N ARG A 325 3.29 -8.45 -5.69
CA ARG A 325 2.00 -9.07 -6.02
C ARG A 325 1.89 -9.35 -7.53
N SER A 326 2.41 -8.45 -8.36
CA SER A 326 2.33 -8.50 -9.82
C SER A 326 3.12 -9.65 -10.45
N LYS A 327 4.15 -10.21 -9.76
CA LYS A 327 4.88 -11.41 -10.22
C LYS A 327 3.95 -12.57 -10.59
N LYS A 328 2.89 -12.76 -9.79
CA LYS A 328 1.92 -13.85 -9.94
C LYS A 328 1.13 -13.76 -11.26
N LEU A 329 1.08 -12.58 -11.91
CA LEU A 329 0.42 -12.39 -13.20
C LEU A 329 1.24 -12.93 -14.38
N GLY A 330 2.55 -13.18 -14.20
CA GLY A 330 3.43 -13.61 -15.28
C GLY A 330 3.35 -12.68 -16.49
N LYS A 331 3.22 -13.23 -17.70
CA LYS A 331 3.12 -12.45 -18.95
C LYS A 331 1.95 -11.45 -18.98
N ARG A 332 0.90 -11.65 -18.17
CA ARG A 332 -0.24 -10.72 -18.08
C ARG A 332 0.14 -9.38 -17.44
N SER A 333 1.28 -9.29 -16.77
CA SER A 333 1.79 -8.01 -16.26
C SER A 333 2.37 -7.09 -17.35
N ILE A 334 2.63 -7.62 -18.55
CA ILE A 334 3.09 -6.82 -19.70
C ILE A 334 1.90 -6.03 -20.25
N GLY A 335 2.13 -4.76 -20.58
CA GLY A 335 1.10 -3.82 -21.05
C GLY A 335 0.62 -2.84 -19.98
N HIS A 336 0.96 -3.07 -18.71
CA HIS A 336 0.52 -2.25 -17.57
C HIS A 336 1.71 -1.59 -16.87
N LYS A 337 1.61 -0.30 -16.53
CA LYS A 337 2.68 0.44 -15.84
C LYS A 337 2.74 0.07 -14.36
N ASP A 338 3.94 -0.06 -13.79
CA ASP A 338 4.09 -0.31 -12.35
C ASP A 338 3.69 0.92 -11.51
N PRO A 339 2.77 0.77 -10.52
CA PRO A 339 2.34 1.87 -9.67
C PRO A 339 3.46 2.39 -8.75
N GLY A 340 4.37 1.50 -8.31
CA GLY A 340 5.55 1.88 -7.52
C GLY A 340 6.48 2.82 -8.30
N ALA A 341 6.85 2.43 -9.52
CA ALA A 341 7.68 3.25 -10.41
C ALA A 341 7.00 4.57 -10.80
N ALA A 342 5.69 4.54 -11.09
CA ALA A 342 4.92 5.74 -11.35
C ALA A 342 4.95 6.71 -10.17
N SER A 343 4.71 6.22 -8.94
CA SER A 343 4.76 7.06 -7.74
C SER A 343 6.15 7.63 -7.46
N ALA A 344 7.22 6.87 -7.68
CA ALA A 344 8.59 7.37 -7.56
C ALA A 344 8.87 8.51 -8.55
N ALA A 345 8.47 8.36 -9.81
CA ALA A 345 8.63 9.40 -10.84
C ALA A 345 7.84 10.68 -10.52
N ILE A 346 6.62 10.55 -10.00
CA ILE A 346 5.80 11.70 -9.56
C ILE A 346 6.53 12.47 -8.46
N MET A 347 7.06 11.79 -7.44
CA MET A 347 7.73 12.45 -6.32
C MET A 347 9.03 13.13 -6.74
N ILE A 348 9.87 12.46 -7.55
CA ILE A 348 11.12 13.04 -8.05
C ILE A 348 10.83 14.27 -8.93
N THR A 349 9.75 14.25 -9.72
CA THR A 349 9.32 15.41 -10.51
C THR A 349 8.92 16.58 -9.61
N ALA A 350 8.11 16.34 -8.58
CA ALA A 350 7.74 17.38 -7.61
C ALA A 350 8.97 17.99 -6.92
N TRP A 351 9.94 17.17 -6.51
CA TRP A 351 11.19 17.64 -5.91
C TRP A 351 12.02 18.50 -6.87
N ALA A 352 12.12 18.08 -8.13
CA ALA A 352 12.85 18.82 -9.15
C ALA A 352 12.21 20.19 -9.41
N GLU A 353 10.88 20.26 -9.51
CA GLU A 353 10.15 21.51 -9.70
C GLU A 353 10.32 22.45 -8.50
N THR A 354 10.29 21.94 -7.26
CA THR A 354 10.57 22.73 -6.06
C THR A 354 11.97 23.35 -6.13
N VAL A 355 13.00 22.55 -6.43
CA VAL A 355 14.39 23.03 -6.48
C VAL A 355 14.64 23.96 -7.66
N GLN A 356 13.97 23.76 -8.79
CA GLN A 356 14.07 24.64 -9.96
C GLN A 356 13.47 26.04 -9.70
N SER A 357 12.56 26.14 -8.73
CA SER A 357 11.89 27.39 -8.36
C SER A 357 12.63 28.23 -7.31
N LEU A 358 13.76 27.71 -6.78
CA LEU A 358 14.70 28.44 -5.91
C LEU A 358 15.48 29.48 -6.70
#